data_AF-A0A2V7BRH0-F1
#
_entry.id   AF-A0A2V7BRH0-F1
#
_cell.length_a   1.000
_cell.length_b   1.000
_cell.length_c   1.000
_cell.angle_alpha   90.00
_cell.angle_beta   90.00
_cell.angle_gamma   90.00
#
_symmetry.space_group_name_H-M   'P 1'
#
loop_
_entity.id
_entity.type
_entity.pdbx_description
1 polymer ?
#
loop_
_entity_poly.entity_id
_entity_poly.type
_entity_poly.pdbx_seq_one_letter_code
_entity_poly.pdbx_strand_id
1 'polypeptide(L)'
;MPTLFPGNIQEILDLGRLGFELSRYSGLWVAFKIVTNVADEIGTAVVSPDRLTLVSPDFVFEGRPWQAMQQPMLMPPFGLETERQIHYGRLEAAKAFAAANRLNRITIPTPGAWLGIAAAGKTYYDLREALLELGLDDEALRRHGVRLLKIGMMFPME
;
A
#
# COMPACT_ATOMS: atom_id res chain seq x y z
N MET A 1 9.84 6.67 5.08
CA MET A 1 9.19 5.50 5.72
C MET A 1 7.95 5.15 4.91
N PRO A 2 7.69 3.87 4.57
CA PRO A 2 6.49 3.52 3.82
C PRO A 2 5.23 3.94 4.57
N THR A 3 4.23 4.47 3.87
CA THR A 3 3.03 5.04 4.49
C THR A 3 1.77 4.40 3.94
N LEU A 4 1.09 3.64 4.78
CA LEU A 4 -0.18 2.99 4.47
C LEU A 4 -1.35 3.90 4.84
N PHE A 5 -2.42 3.86 4.04
CA PHE A 5 -3.63 4.66 4.26
C PHE A 5 -4.89 3.81 4.11
N PRO A 6 -5.41 3.22 5.21
CA PRO A 6 -6.71 2.55 5.19
C PRO A 6 -7.85 3.54 4.96
N GLY A 7 -8.91 3.07 4.29
CA GLY A 7 -10.12 3.86 4.08
C GLY A 7 -11.36 3.40 4.84
N ASN A 8 -11.32 2.25 5.51
CA ASN A 8 -12.38 1.71 6.35
C ASN A 8 -11.80 0.74 7.40
N ILE A 9 -12.65 0.24 8.30
CA ILE A 9 -12.28 -0.67 9.39
C ILE A 9 -11.62 -1.96 8.89
N GLN A 10 -12.13 -2.55 7.81
CA GLN A 10 -11.55 -3.78 7.26
C GLN A 10 -10.10 -3.56 6.80
N GLU A 11 -9.83 -2.41 6.18
CA GLU A 11 -8.49 -2.05 5.72
C GLU A 11 -7.54 -1.69 6.86
N ILE A 12 -8.05 -1.23 8.01
CA ILE A 12 -7.21 -1.06 9.20
C ILE A 12 -6.59 -2.41 9.58
N LEU A 13 -7.38 -3.47 9.60
CA LEU A 13 -6.91 -4.82 9.92
C LEU A 13 -5.98 -5.38 8.82
N ASP A 14 -6.40 -5.24 7.57
CA ASP A 14 -5.68 -5.82 6.45
C ASP A 14 -4.31 -5.15 6.23
N LEU A 15 -4.32 -3.82 6.12
CA LEU A 15 -3.11 -3.03 5.94
C LEU A 15 -2.27 -3.01 7.22
N GLY A 16 -2.88 -3.17 8.40
CA GLY A 16 -2.13 -3.35 9.65
C GLY A 16 -1.28 -4.62 9.60
N ARG A 17 -1.87 -5.76 9.21
CA ARG A 17 -1.12 -7.01 9.04
C ARG A 17 -0.03 -6.88 7.96
N LEU A 18 -0.35 -6.31 6.81
CA LEU A 18 0.61 -6.07 5.74
C LEU A 18 1.72 -5.10 6.15
N GLY A 19 1.42 -4.08 6.96
CA GLY A 19 2.38 -3.11 7.45
C GLY A 19 3.43 -3.71 8.38
N PHE A 20 3.04 -4.65 9.25
CA PHE A 20 4.00 -5.39 10.06
C PHE A 20 4.95 -6.23 9.20
N GLU A 21 4.43 -6.93 8.20
CA GLU A 21 5.27 -7.76 7.32
C GLU A 21 6.13 -6.91 6.37
N LEU A 22 5.61 -5.79 5.87
CA LEU A 22 6.37 -4.81 5.10
C LEU A 22 7.55 -4.27 5.91
N SER A 23 7.31 -3.90 7.18
CA SER A 23 8.36 -3.42 8.09
C SER A 23 9.46 -4.47 8.30
N ARG A 24 9.07 -5.73 8.53
CA ARG A 24 10.02 -6.85 8.67
C ARG A 24 10.81 -7.11 7.39
N TYR A 25 10.12 -7.12 6.26
CA TYR A 25 10.71 -7.40 4.96
C TYR A 25 11.69 -6.30 4.54
N SER A 26 11.29 -5.04 4.61
CA SER A 26 12.10 -3.92 4.11
C SER A 26 13.06 -3.34 5.14
N GLY A 27 12.88 -3.64 6.43
CA GLY A 27 13.65 -3.04 7.52
C GLY A 27 13.37 -1.55 7.74
N LEU A 28 12.26 -1.02 7.20
CA LEU A 28 11.83 0.36 7.40
C LEU A 28 10.71 0.42 8.42
N TRP A 29 10.65 1.52 9.17
CA TRP A 29 9.44 1.85 9.89
C TRP A 29 8.31 2.09 8.91
N VAL A 30 7.11 1.63 9.24
CA VAL A 30 5.91 1.83 8.43
C VAL A 30 4.99 2.80 9.17
N ALA A 31 4.59 3.86 8.49
CA ALA A 31 3.60 4.81 8.96
C ALA A 31 2.20 4.36 8.57
N PHE A 32 1.24 4.70 9.43
CA PHE A 32 -0.16 4.38 9.23
C PHE A 32 -0.97 5.68 9.37
N LYS A 33 -1.44 6.22 8.25
CA LYS A 33 -2.27 7.43 8.22
C LYS A 33 -3.73 7.02 8.36
N ILE A 34 -4.39 7.42 9.44
CA ILE A 34 -5.84 7.21 9.60
C ILE A 34 -6.49 8.57 9.81
N VAL A 35 -7.62 8.81 9.15
CA VAL A 35 -8.47 9.99 9.40
C VAL A 35 -9.42 9.70 10.55
N THR A 36 -9.77 10.70 11.36
CA THR A 36 -10.61 10.55 12.56
C THR A 36 -11.89 9.76 12.29
N ASN A 37 -12.59 10.04 11.19
CA ASN A 37 -13.83 9.34 10.85
C ASN A 37 -13.66 7.83 10.62
N VAL A 38 -12.48 7.36 10.20
CA VAL A 38 -12.17 5.93 10.05
C VAL A 38 -11.63 5.35 11.36
N ALA A 39 -10.92 6.17 12.16
CA ALA A 39 -10.39 5.76 13.46
C ALA A 39 -11.50 5.50 14.48
N ASP A 40 -12.54 6.34 14.48
CA ASP A 40 -13.68 6.28 15.40
C ASP A 40 -14.88 5.52 14.80
N GLU A 41 -14.70 4.90 13.63
CA GLU A 41 -15.76 4.18 12.93
C GLU A 41 -16.14 2.89 13.68
N ILE A 42 -17.43 2.52 13.61
CA ILE A 42 -17.93 1.22 14.09
C ILE A 42 -18.52 0.46 12.91
N GLY A 43 -18.20 -0.81 12.81
CA GLY A 43 -18.66 -1.67 11.73
C GLY A 43 -18.27 -3.13 11.95
N THR A 44 -18.66 -3.98 11.01
CA THR A 44 -18.29 -5.40 11.03
C THR A 44 -17.03 -5.61 10.19
N ALA A 45 -16.11 -6.42 10.70
CA ALA A 45 -14.94 -6.84 9.95
C ALA A 45 -14.89 -8.36 9.87
N VAL A 46 -14.43 -8.88 8.74
CA VAL A 46 -14.13 -10.29 8.58
C VAL A 46 -12.76 -10.55 9.18
N VAL A 47 -12.69 -11.47 10.15
CA VAL A 47 -11.46 -11.87 10.83
C VAL A 47 -11.25 -13.36 10.63
N SER A 48 -10.14 -13.71 9.98
CA SER A 48 -9.73 -15.10 9.76
C SER A 48 -8.20 -15.16 9.60
N PRO A 49 -7.53 -16.22 10.08
CA PRO A 49 -6.10 -16.45 9.80
C PRO A 49 -5.78 -16.48 8.30
N ASP A 50 -6.69 -17.03 7.49
CA ASP A 50 -6.48 -17.25 6.05
C ASP A 50 -6.94 -16.07 5.18
N ARG A 51 -7.33 -14.95 5.81
CA ARG A 51 -7.90 -13.80 5.11
C ARG A 51 -6.91 -13.12 4.17
N LEU A 52 -5.62 -13.17 4.50
CA LEU A 52 -4.55 -12.56 3.71
C LEU A 52 -3.51 -13.62 3.36
N THR A 53 -3.23 -13.74 2.06
CA THR A 53 -2.05 -14.45 1.58
C THR A 53 -0.93 -13.44 1.39
N LEU A 54 0.06 -13.52 2.27
CA LEU A 54 1.24 -12.66 2.24
C LEU A 54 2.28 -13.24 1.28
N VAL A 55 2.85 -12.39 0.44
CA VAL A 55 3.90 -12.76 -0.51
C VAL A 55 5.17 -12.01 -0.15
N SER A 56 6.25 -12.74 0.12
CA SER A 56 7.60 -12.17 0.20
C SER A 56 8.24 -12.30 -1.18
N PRO A 57 8.45 -11.19 -1.92
CA PRO A 57 9.04 -11.28 -3.25
C PRO A 57 10.55 -11.54 -3.18
N ASP A 58 11.08 -12.15 -4.24
CA ASP A 58 12.51 -12.28 -4.45
C ASP A 58 13.07 -10.95 -4.98
N PHE A 59 13.49 -10.06 -4.08
CA PHE A 59 14.22 -8.85 -4.43
C PHE A 59 15.72 -9.10 -4.34
N VAL A 60 16.49 -8.63 -5.32
CA VAL A 60 17.95 -8.72 -5.34
C VAL A 60 18.52 -7.31 -5.25
N PHE A 61 19.43 -7.12 -4.30
CA PHE A 61 20.16 -5.86 -4.12
C PHE A 61 21.66 -6.16 -4.16
N GLU A 62 22.38 -5.47 -5.04
CA GLU A 62 23.84 -5.64 -5.22
C GLU A 62 24.28 -7.10 -5.47
N GLY A 63 23.51 -7.81 -6.28
CA GLY A 63 23.80 -9.20 -6.65
C GLY A 63 23.53 -10.23 -5.55
N ARG A 64 22.87 -9.85 -4.44
CA ARG A 64 22.49 -10.75 -3.36
C ARG A 64 20.98 -10.70 -3.09
N PRO A 65 20.36 -11.81 -2.68
CA PRO A 65 18.99 -11.80 -2.19
C PRO A 65 18.83 -10.78 -1.05
N TRP A 66 17.74 -10.04 -1.09
CA TRP A 66 17.45 -9.01 -0.12
C TRP A 66 17.27 -9.60 1.28
N GLN A 67 17.95 -8.96 2.24
CA GLN A 67 17.76 -9.24 3.65
C GLN A 67 17.88 -7.93 4.41
N ALA A 68 16.80 -7.54 5.09
CA ALA A 68 16.84 -6.37 5.95
C ALA A 68 17.83 -6.58 7.10
N MET A 69 18.82 -5.69 7.21
CA MET A 69 19.77 -5.65 8.33
C MET A 69 19.51 -4.41 9.18
N GLN A 70 19.51 -4.55 10.50
CA GLN A 70 19.47 -3.42 11.43
C GLN A 70 20.89 -3.03 11.80
N GLN A 71 21.24 -1.75 11.63
CA GLN A 71 22.54 -1.22 12.00
C GLN A 71 22.36 -0.32 13.23
N PRO A 72 22.73 -0.79 14.45
CA PRO A 72 22.56 -0.01 15.67
C PRO A 72 23.56 1.15 15.79
N MET A 73 24.69 1.10 15.06
CA MET A 73 25.73 2.13 15.09
C MET A 73 25.48 3.17 14.00
N LEU A 74 25.12 4.39 14.38
CA LEU A 74 24.83 5.50 13.45
C LEU A 74 26.03 6.43 13.20
N MET A 75 27.19 6.13 13.78
CA MET A 75 28.42 6.90 13.61
C MET A 75 29.08 6.59 12.24
N PRO A 76 29.84 7.53 11.65
CA PRO A 76 30.63 7.24 10.45
C PRO A 76 31.57 6.03 10.66
N PRO A 77 31.73 5.15 9.66
CA PRO A 77 31.15 5.21 8.31
C PRO A 77 29.74 4.60 8.18
N PHE A 78 29.20 4.00 9.24
CA PHE A 78 27.96 3.22 9.22
C PHE A 78 26.71 4.05 8.88
N GLY A 79 26.71 5.34 9.23
CA GLY A 79 25.63 6.27 8.89
C GLY A 79 25.43 6.44 7.38
N LEU A 80 26.51 6.62 6.61
CA LEU A 80 26.46 6.79 5.15
C LEU A 80 25.97 5.52 4.45
N GLU A 81 26.45 4.35 4.89
CA GLU A 81 25.97 3.08 4.34
C GLU A 81 24.50 2.83 4.68
N THR A 82 24.06 3.21 5.89
CA THR A 82 22.65 3.10 6.29
C THR A 82 21.76 4.00 5.43
N GLU A 83 22.16 5.24 5.19
CA GLU A 83 21.45 6.16 4.30
C GLU A 83 21.35 5.60 2.87
N ARG A 84 22.47 5.14 2.31
CA ARG A 84 22.52 4.50 1.00
C ARG A 84 21.58 3.29 0.93
N GLN A 85 21.59 2.42 1.94
CA GLN A 85 20.68 1.29 2.01
C GLN A 85 19.22 1.72 2.13
N ILE A 86 18.89 2.78 2.87
CA ILE A 86 17.52 3.30 2.95
C ILE A 86 17.02 3.67 1.55
N HIS A 87 17.82 4.42 0.79
CA HIS A 87 17.40 4.95 -0.51
C HIS A 87 17.37 3.90 -1.62
N TYR A 88 18.39 3.05 -1.72
CA TYR A 88 18.55 2.15 -2.87
C TYR A 88 18.16 0.69 -2.58
N GLY A 89 18.17 0.28 -1.32
CA GLY A 89 17.83 -1.08 -0.91
C GLY A 89 16.43 -1.16 -0.30
N ARG A 90 16.25 -0.54 0.86
CA ARG A 90 15.05 -0.70 1.69
C ARG A 90 13.78 -0.13 1.05
N LEU A 91 13.86 1.05 0.41
CA LEU A 91 12.70 1.64 -0.27
C LEU A 91 12.32 0.83 -1.52
N GLU A 92 13.30 0.33 -2.27
CA GLU A 92 13.04 -0.53 -3.44
C GLU A 92 12.49 -1.90 -3.01
N ALA A 93 12.99 -2.46 -1.91
CA ALA A 93 12.39 -3.64 -1.28
C ALA A 93 10.93 -3.38 -0.89
N ALA A 94 10.64 -2.22 -0.28
CA ALA A 94 9.26 -1.86 0.07
C ALA A 94 8.34 -1.78 -1.16
N LYS A 95 8.81 -1.22 -2.29
CA LYS A 95 8.05 -1.22 -3.56
C LYS A 95 7.83 -2.63 -4.10
N ALA A 96 8.86 -3.48 -4.09
CA ALA A 96 8.73 -4.88 -4.51
C ALA A 96 7.68 -5.63 -3.67
N PHE A 97 7.71 -5.45 -2.35
CA PHE A 97 6.71 -6.01 -1.44
C PHE A 97 5.31 -5.48 -1.75
N ALA A 98 5.17 -4.17 -1.98
CA ALA A 98 3.89 -3.54 -2.29
C ALA A 98 3.28 -4.06 -3.59
N ALA A 99 4.10 -4.21 -4.64
CA ALA A 99 3.68 -4.80 -5.91
C ALA A 99 3.23 -6.25 -5.73
N ALA A 100 4.02 -7.07 -5.04
CA ALA A 100 3.74 -8.48 -4.82
C ALA A 100 2.46 -8.73 -4.01
N ASN A 101 2.18 -7.85 -3.03
CA ASN A 101 0.99 -7.92 -2.18
C ASN A 101 -0.17 -7.04 -2.68
N ARG A 102 -0.02 -6.40 -3.85
CA ARG A 102 -1.04 -5.55 -4.50
C ARG A 102 -1.58 -4.47 -3.57
N LEU A 103 -0.69 -3.79 -2.84
CA LEU A 103 -1.07 -2.69 -1.94
C LEU A 103 -1.75 -1.55 -2.69
N ASN A 104 -1.33 -1.28 -3.91
CA ASN A 104 -2.03 -0.40 -4.84
C ASN A 104 -2.74 -1.24 -5.90
N ARG A 105 -4.05 -1.04 -6.06
CA ARG A 105 -4.91 -1.92 -6.88
C ARG A 105 -5.79 -1.14 -7.84
N ILE A 106 -5.80 -1.54 -9.11
CA ILE A 106 -6.85 -1.13 -10.04
C ILE A 106 -8.12 -1.89 -9.64
N THR A 107 -9.07 -1.16 -9.05
CA THR A 107 -10.32 -1.73 -8.52
C THR A 107 -11.37 -1.93 -9.60
N ILE A 108 -11.37 -1.05 -10.60
CA ILE A 108 -12.23 -1.13 -11.79
C ILE A 108 -11.30 -1.26 -13.00
N PRO A 109 -10.97 -2.50 -13.43
CA PRO A 109 -10.17 -2.72 -14.62
C PRO A 109 -11.02 -2.45 -15.87
N THR A 110 -10.56 -1.53 -16.70
CA THR A 110 -11.25 -1.09 -17.92
C THR A 110 -10.23 -1.06 -19.06
N PRO A 111 -10.11 -2.14 -19.87
CA PRO A 111 -9.06 -2.30 -20.90
C PRO A 111 -8.99 -1.23 -22.00
N GLY A 112 -9.98 -0.34 -22.11
CA GLY A 112 -9.98 0.81 -23.02
C GLY A 112 -10.15 2.15 -22.30
N ALA A 113 -9.86 2.24 -21.00
CA ALA A 113 -10.12 3.46 -20.26
C ALA A 113 -9.23 4.62 -20.72
N TRP A 114 -9.84 5.74 -21.08
CA TRP A 114 -9.17 7.00 -21.43
C TRP A 114 -8.98 7.90 -20.20
N LEU A 115 -9.77 7.71 -19.14
CA LEU A 115 -9.66 8.43 -17.88
C LEU A 115 -9.28 7.48 -16.74
N GLY A 116 -8.26 7.86 -15.98
CA GLY A 116 -7.87 7.18 -14.74
C GLY A 116 -8.01 8.13 -13.55
N ILE A 117 -8.70 7.67 -12.51
CA ILE A 117 -8.80 8.40 -11.24
C ILE A 117 -8.09 7.58 -10.17
N ALA A 118 -7.16 8.22 -9.46
CA ALA A 118 -6.42 7.61 -8.36
C ALA A 118 -6.81 8.28 -7.05
N ALA A 119 -7.11 7.47 -6.02
CA ALA A 119 -7.43 7.96 -4.69
C ALA A 119 -6.91 7.00 -3.62
N ALA A 120 -6.61 7.54 -2.45
CA ALA A 120 -6.04 6.80 -1.33
C ALA A 120 -6.97 6.80 -0.12
N GLY A 121 -6.87 5.76 0.72
CA GLY A 121 -7.60 5.66 1.99
C GLY A 121 -9.08 6.02 1.91
N LYS A 122 -9.53 6.89 2.83
CA LYS A 122 -10.95 7.27 2.92
C LYS A 122 -11.45 8.01 1.68
N THR A 123 -10.60 8.84 1.07
CA THR A 123 -10.94 9.60 -0.15
C THR A 123 -11.30 8.69 -1.31
N TYR A 124 -10.74 7.47 -1.38
CA TYR A 124 -11.18 6.49 -2.38
C TYR A 124 -12.65 6.09 -2.18
N TYR A 125 -13.10 5.92 -0.94
CA TYR A 125 -14.50 5.58 -0.66
C TYR A 125 -15.43 6.76 -0.89
N ASP A 126 -15.02 7.99 -0.57
CA ASP A 126 -15.79 9.19 -0.92
C ASP A 126 -15.96 9.34 -2.43
N LEU A 127 -14.89 9.11 -3.21
CA LEU A 127 -14.97 9.11 -4.67
C LEU A 127 -15.95 8.06 -5.18
N ARG A 128 -15.92 6.85 -4.62
CA ARG A 128 -16.81 5.75 -5.01
C ARG A 128 -18.27 6.08 -4.74
N GLU A 129 -18.56 6.64 -3.58
CA GLU A 129 -19.91 7.08 -3.22
C GLU A 129 -20.40 8.19 -4.16
N ALA A 130 -19.59 9.23 -4.37
CA ALA A 130 -19.95 10.33 -5.26
C ALA A 130 -20.20 9.87 -6.71
N LEU A 131 -19.41 8.92 -7.22
CA LEU A 131 -19.65 8.33 -8.53
C LEU A 131 -20.97 7.54 -8.57
N LEU A 132 -21.25 6.75 -7.53
CA LEU A 132 -22.50 6.00 -7.43
C LEU A 132 -23.73 6.94 -7.40
N GLU A 133 -23.67 8.03 -6.64
CA GLU A 133 -24.72 9.06 -6.57
C GLU A 133 -24.98 9.74 -7.92
N LEU A 134 -23.93 9.87 -8.76
CA LEU A 134 -24.05 10.36 -10.14
C LEU A 134 -24.60 9.32 -11.13
N GLY A 135 -24.93 8.11 -10.66
CA GLY A 135 -25.37 6.99 -11.51
C GLY A 135 -24.21 6.29 -12.23
N LEU A 136 -22.97 6.53 -11.82
CA LEU A 136 -21.76 5.91 -12.37
C LEU A 136 -21.34 4.70 -11.52
N ASP A 137 -22.14 3.64 -11.58
CA ASP A 137 -21.77 2.33 -11.04
C ASP A 137 -20.59 1.70 -11.79
N ASP A 138 -20.14 0.53 -11.34
CA ASP A 138 -18.98 -0.17 -11.93
C ASP A 138 -19.14 -0.43 -13.42
N GLU A 139 -20.36 -0.74 -13.86
CA GLU A 139 -20.62 -1.06 -15.25
C GLU A 139 -20.68 0.20 -16.11
N ALA A 140 -21.30 1.28 -15.60
CA ALA A 140 -21.27 2.59 -16.22
C ALA A 140 -19.84 3.11 -16.37
N LEU A 141 -19.01 3.00 -15.32
CA LEU A 141 -17.60 3.39 -15.38
C LEU A 141 -16.83 2.62 -16.46
N ARG A 142 -17.04 1.31 -16.59
CA ARG A 142 -16.45 0.51 -17.67
C ARG A 142 -16.91 0.98 -19.05
N ARG A 143 -18.23 1.17 -19.24
CA ARG A 143 -18.81 1.64 -20.51
C ARG A 143 -18.28 3.01 -20.93
N HIS A 144 -18.08 3.92 -19.98
CA HIS A 144 -17.55 5.26 -20.23
C HIS A 144 -16.03 5.33 -20.34
N GLY A 145 -15.32 4.20 -20.19
CA GLY A 145 -13.87 4.16 -20.30
C GLY A 145 -13.17 4.85 -19.13
N VAL A 146 -13.67 4.65 -17.91
CA VAL A 146 -13.06 5.15 -16.68
C VAL A 146 -12.46 3.98 -15.88
N ARG A 147 -11.25 4.16 -15.34
CA ARG A 147 -10.60 3.20 -14.43
C ARG A 147 -10.30 3.84 -13.09
N LEU A 148 -10.38 3.05 -12.01
CA LEU A 148 -10.13 3.52 -10.65
C LEU A 148 -8.92 2.79 -10.03
N LEU A 149 -7.89 3.55 -9.67
CA LEU A 149 -6.74 3.08 -8.90
C LEU A 149 -6.95 3.42 -7.42
N LYS A 150 -6.98 2.40 -6.57
CA LYS A 150 -6.93 2.55 -5.14
C LYS A 150 -5.48 2.47 -4.67
N ILE A 151 -5.03 3.52 -3.98
CA ILE A 151 -3.70 3.58 -3.39
C ILE A 151 -3.80 3.18 -1.90
N GLY A 152 -3.25 2.02 -1.55
CA GLY A 152 -3.11 1.54 -0.17
C GLY A 152 -1.78 1.93 0.47
N MET A 153 -0.70 2.03 -0.32
CA MET A 153 0.61 2.53 0.09
C MET A 153 0.93 3.81 -0.68
N MET A 154 0.91 4.96 0.00
CA MET A 154 1.12 6.28 -0.63
C MET A 154 2.60 6.60 -0.88
N PHE A 155 3.47 5.94 -0.13
CA PHE A 155 4.91 6.09 -0.26
C PHE A 155 5.61 4.81 0.21
N PRO A 156 6.74 4.42 -0.40
CA PRO A 156 7.11 4.80 -1.76
C PRO A 156 6.04 4.31 -2.76
N MET A 157 5.94 4.92 -3.94
CA MET A 157 5.05 4.39 -4.99
C MET A 157 5.82 3.36 -5.83
N GLU A 158 5.20 2.21 -6.09
CA GLU A 158 5.65 1.17 -7.03
C GLU A 158 5.11 1.37 -8.46
#